data_AF-A0A534W1E1-F1
#
_entry.id   AF-A0A534W1E1-F1
#
_cell.length_a   1.000
_cell.length_b   1.000
_cell.length_c   1.000
_cell.angle_alpha   90.00
_cell.angle_beta   90.00
_cell.angle_gamma   90.00
#
_symmetry.space_group_name_H-M   'P 1'
#
loop_
_entity.id
_entity.type
_entity.pdbx_description
1 polymer ?
#
loop_
_entity_poly.entity_id
_entity_poly.type
_entity_poly.pdbx_seq_one_letter_code
_entity_poly.pdbx_strand_id
1 'polypeptide(L)'
;AGTAFGLVVAATAPSREAVLPLGSIAIMTMAAVGGCWWPINLEPDWMQRAALVFPTTWAMEAYNDLMIRRQPAGAALGATAVLLAHGGVYLAAGLLLFRRRVLRAA
;
A
#
# COMPACT_ATOMS: atom_id res chain seq x y z
N ALA A 1 -1.42 -3.55 -6.05
CA ALA A 1 -0.54 -3.22 -4.90
C ALA A 1 -0.78 -4.14 -3.69
N GLY A 2 -1.98 -4.17 -3.09
CA GLY A 2 -2.24 -4.93 -1.85
C GLY A 2 -1.88 -6.42 -1.88
N THR A 3 -2.27 -7.15 -2.93
CA THR A 3 -1.90 -8.56 -3.08
C THR A 3 -0.38 -8.79 -3.11
N ALA A 4 0.35 -7.92 -3.82
CA ALA A 4 1.82 -8.00 -3.88
C ALA A 4 2.47 -7.61 -2.55
N PHE A 5 1.88 -6.68 -1.78
CA PHE A 5 2.32 -6.38 -0.42
C PHE A 5 2.17 -7.61 0.50
N GLY A 6 1.11 -8.39 0.35
CA GLY A 6 0.94 -9.67 1.07
C GLY A 6 2.12 -10.64 0.85
N LEU A 7 2.71 -10.65 -0.35
CA LEU A 7 3.92 -11.45 -0.62
C LEU A 7 5.12 -10.96 0.22
N VAL A 8 5.29 -9.64 0.35
CA VAL A 8 6.34 -9.06 1.20
C VAL A 8 6.14 -9.47 2.65
N VAL A 9 4.92 -9.32 3.18
CA VAL A 9 4.59 -9.70 4.56
C VAL A 9 4.86 -11.19 4.81
N ALA A 10 4.42 -12.06 3.89
CA ALA A 10 4.68 -13.50 3.98
C ALA A 10 6.18 -13.82 3.96
N ALA A 11 6.96 -13.08 3.15
CA ALA A 11 8.40 -13.24 3.03
C ALA A 11 9.19 -12.69 4.23
N THR A 12 8.62 -11.81 5.06
CA THR A 12 9.29 -11.24 6.24
C THR A 12 8.78 -11.83 7.55
N ALA A 13 7.58 -12.41 7.57
CA ALA A 13 6.99 -12.96 8.78
C ALA A 13 7.89 -14.07 9.40
N PRO A 14 8.00 -14.12 10.73
CA PRO A 14 8.79 -15.14 11.43
C PRO A 14 8.13 -16.52 11.43
N SER A 15 6.80 -16.56 11.33
CA SER A 15 6.02 -17.79 11.25
C SER A 15 4.82 -17.62 10.30
N ARG A 16 4.25 -18.74 9.85
CA ARG A 16 3.06 -18.75 8.99
C ARG A 16 1.84 -18.12 9.69
N GLU A 17 1.72 -18.32 11.00
CA GLU A 17 0.65 -17.78 11.83
C GLU A 17 0.76 -16.26 11.99
N ALA A 18 1.98 -15.70 11.96
CA ALA A 18 2.21 -14.26 12.08
C ALA A 18 1.87 -13.47 10.79
N VAL A 19 1.68 -14.13 9.64
CA VAL A 19 1.46 -13.44 8.35
C VAL A 19 0.18 -12.60 8.38
N LEU A 20 -0.93 -13.20 8.81
CA LEU A 20 -2.23 -12.52 8.87
C LEU A 20 -2.23 -11.33 9.84
N PRO A 21 -1.84 -11.49 11.13
CA PRO A 21 -1.87 -10.35 12.06
C PRO A 21 -0.91 -9.23 11.64
N LEU A 22 0.31 -9.53 11.17
CA LEU A 22 1.24 -8.51 10.69
C LEU A 22 0.70 -7.78 9.46
N GLY A 23 0.12 -8.51 8.51
CA GLY A 23 -0.49 -7.93 7.32
C GLY A 23 -1.67 -7.02 7.68
N SER A 24 -2.56 -7.47 8.57
CA SER A 24 -3.70 -6.70 9.03
C SER A 24 -3.28 -5.42 9.76
N ILE A 25 -2.32 -5.51 10.68
CA ILE A 25 -1.80 -4.32 11.39
C ILE A 25 -1.24 -3.31 10.38
N ALA A 26 -0.39 -3.76 9.46
CA ALA A 26 0.20 -2.88 8.46
C ALA A 26 -0.86 -2.21 7.58
N ILE A 27 -1.82 -2.98 7.05
CA ILE A 27 -2.89 -2.45 6.20
C ILE A 27 -3.78 -1.48 6.98
N MET A 28 -4.13 -1.79 8.23
CA MET A 28 -4.92 -0.89 9.07
C MET A 28 -4.20 0.41 9.37
N THR A 29 -2.89 0.37 9.65
CA THR A 29 -2.09 1.60 9.81
C THR A 29 -2.06 2.42 8.53
N MET A 30 -1.86 1.78 7.38
CA MET A 30 -1.88 2.46 6.08
C MET A 30 -3.25 3.03 5.74
N ALA A 31 -4.34 2.37 6.15
CA ALA A 31 -5.70 2.85 5.93
C ALA A 31 -6.02 4.06 6.81
N ALA A 32 -5.61 4.03 8.08
CA ALA A 32 -5.80 5.13 9.02
C ALA A 32 -5.08 6.39 8.55
N VAL A 33 -3.81 6.27 8.14
CA VAL A 33 -2.97 7.41 7.72
C VAL A 33 -3.21 7.81 6.26
N GLY A 34 -3.60 6.86 5.40
CA GLY A 34 -3.80 7.11 3.97
C GLY A 34 -5.14 7.73 3.61
N GLY A 35 -5.88 8.23 4.60
CA GLY A 35 -7.16 8.91 4.39
C GLY A 35 -8.33 7.99 4.03
N CYS A 36 -8.26 6.68 4.34
CA CYS A 36 -9.37 5.76 4.07
C CYS A 36 -10.53 5.91 5.06
N TRP A 37 -10.25 6.33 6.30
CA TRP A 37 -11.27 6.47 7.35
C TRP A 37 -11.83 7.89 7.45
N TRP A 38 -10.96 8.88 7.27
CA TRP A 38 -11.33 10.30 7.23
C TRP A 38 -10.49 11.02 6.17
N PRO A 39 -10.92 12.21 5.73
CA PRO A 39 -10.14 13.02 4.81
C PRO A 39 -8.75 13.35 5.36
N ILE A 40 -7.72 13.12 4.54
CA ILE A 40 -6.30 13.34 4.91
C ILE A 40 -5.99 14.79 5.32
N ASN A 41 -6.74 15.77 4.82
CA ASN A 41 -6.58 17.18 5.17
C ASN A 41 -6.96 17.52 6.63
N LEU A 42 -7.58 16.59 7.37
CA LEU A 42 -7.85 16.73 8.81
C LEU A 42 -6.64 16.32 9.66
N GLU A 43 -5.65 15.66 9.06
CA GLU A 43 -4.45 15.19 9.74
C GLU A 43 -3.42 16.31 9.93
N PRO A 44 -2.50 16.21 10.91
CA PRO A 44 -1.38 17.14 11.02
C PRO A 44 -0.50 17.13 9.76
N ASP A 45 0.09 18.27 9.39
CA ASP A 45 0.88 18.45 8.16
C ASP A 45 2.02 17.44 7.96
N TRP A 46 2.64 16.99 9.05
CA TRP A 46 3.69 15.98 8.98
C TRP A 46 3.14 14.60 8.59
N MET A 47 1.92 14.28 9.04
CA MET A 47 1.27 13.01 8.80
C MET A 47 0.75 12.95 7.36
N GLN A 48 0.19 14.05 6.86
CA GLN A 48 -0.19 14.19 5.45
C GLN A 48 0.99 13.91 4.51
N ARG A 49 2.18 14.43 4.83
CA ARG A 49 3.39 14.17 4.04
C ARG A 49 3.87 12.73 4.14
N ALA A 50 3.81 12.13 5.33
CA ALA A 50 4.19 10.73 5.53
C ALA A 50 3.23 9.78 4.77
N ALA A 51 1.94 10.12 4.72
CA ALA A 51 0.91 9.35 4.06
C ALA A 51 1.17 9.17 2.56
N LEU A 52 1.85 10.11 1.90
CA LEU A 52 2.17 10.03 0.45
C LEU A 52 2.99 8.79 0.08
N VAL A 53 3.68 8.17 1.04
CA VAL A 53 4.42 6.91 0.84
C VAL A 53 3.48 5.71 0.72
N PHE A 54 2.25 5.81 1.21
CA PHE A 54 1.33 4.68 1.21
C PHE A 54 0.47 4.66 -0.07
N PRO A 55 0.27 3.49 -0.70
CA PRO A 55 -0.64 3.34 -1.84
C PRO A 55 -2.09 3.72 -1.50
N THR A 56 -2.50 3.65 -0.23
CA THR A 56 -3.85 4.02 0.23
C THR A 56 -4.17 5.49 -0.08
N THR A 57 -3.20 6.40 0.10
CA THR A 57 -3.36 7.84 -0.18
C THR A 57 -3.71 8.10 -1.65
N TRP A 58 -2.96 7.49 -2.56
CA TRP A 58 -3.18 7.63 -4.00
C TRP A 58 -4.51 7.00 -4.44
N ALA A 59 -4.89 5.86 -3.84
CA ALA A 59 -6.19 5.25 -4.09
C ALA A 59 -7.33 6.17 -3.65
N MET A 60 -7.23 6.77 -2.46
CA MET A 60 -8.23 7.69 -1.95
C MET A 60 -8.31 8.99 -2.77
N GLU A 61 -7.18 9.50 -3.27
CA GLU A 61 -7.16 10.64 -4.19
C GLU A 61 -7.96 10.34 -5.47
N ALA A 62 -7.70 9.19 -6.11
CA ALA A 62 -8.46 8.76 -7.29
C ALA A 62 -9.96 8.61 -6.99
N TYR A 63 -10.32 7.99 -5.87
CA TYR A 63 -11.72 7.85 -5.48
C TYR A 63 -12.39 9.20 -5.25
N ASN A 64 -11.72 10.13 -4.56
CA ASN A 64 -12.25 11.47 -4.31
C ASN A 64 -12.42 12.26 -5.62
N ASP A 65 -11.44 12.20 -6.52
CA ASP A 65 -11.50 12.86 -7.82
C ASP A 65 -12.68 12.36 -8.66
N LEU A 66 -12.85 11.04 -8.74
CA LEU A 66 -13.90 10.44 -9.55
C LEU A 66 -15.30 10.57 -8.92
N MET A 67 -15.42 10.26 -7.62
CA MET A 67 -16.73 10.08 -6.97
C MET A 67 -17.26 11.38 -6.36
N ILE A 68 -16.39 12.19 -5.76
CA ILE A 68 -16.79 13.41 -5.04
C ILE A 68 -16.67 14.63 -5.96
N ARG A 69 -15.51 14.79 -6.60
CA ARG A 69 -15.20 15.96 -7.44
C ARG A 69 -15.68 15.83 -8.89
N ARG A 70 -16.21 14.66 -9.27
CA ARG A 70 -16.76 14.34 -10.60
C ARG A 70 -15.80 14.68 -11.75
N GLN A 71 -14.51 14.45 -11.52
CA GLN A 71 -13.48 14.63 -12.54
C GLN A 71 -13.60 13.56 -13.64
N PRO A 72 -13.13 13.84 -14.86
CA PRO A 72 -13.11 12.84 -15.92
C PRO A 72 -12.23 11.65 -15.52
N ALA A 73 -12.52 10.47 -16.08
CA ALA A 73 -11.79 9.22 -15.79
C ALA A 73 -10.26 9.36 -15.96
N GLY A 74 -9.81 10.25 -16.85
CA GLY A 74 -8.38 10.55 -17.06
C GLY A 74 -7.67 11.09 -15.81
N ALA A 75 -8.38 11.71 -14.87
CA ALA A 75 -7.80 12.23 -13.62
C ALA A 75 -7.22 11.10 -12.75
N ALA A 76 -7.78 9.89 -12.82
CA ALA A 76 -7.30 8.74 -12.05
C ALA A 76 -6.03 8.10 -12.62
N LEU A 77 -5.57 8.49 -13.81
CA LEU A 77 -4.41 7.85 -14.47
C LEU A 77 -3.12 8.04 -13.66
N GLY A 78 -2.92 9.22 -13.09
CA GLY A 78 -1.74 9.51 -12.25
C GLY A 78 -1.68 8.60 -11.03
N ALA A 79 -2.75 8.59 -10.23
CA ALA A 79 -2.88 7.70 -9.08
C ALA A 79 -2.78 6.21 -9.46
N THR A 80 -3.39 5.80 -10.57
CA THR A 80 -3.31 4.43 -11.08
C THR A 80 -1.87 4.03 -11.41
N ALA A 81 -1.11 4.92 -12.06
CA ALA A 81 0.31 4.67 -12.35
C ALA A 81 1.13 4.51 -11.07
N VAL A 82 0.89 5.34 -10.05
CA VAL A 82 1.54 5.20 -8.74
C VAL A 82 1.19 3.88 -8.06
N LEU A 83 -0.07 3.45 -8.11
CA LEU A 83 -0.51 2.16 -7.57
C LEU A 83 0.13 0.96 -8.28
N LEU A 84 0.30 1.06 -9.61
CA LEU A 84 1.03 0.05 -10.40
C LEU A 84 2.50 0.00 -10.00
N ALA A 85 3.15 1.16 -9.83
CA ALA A 85 4.53 1.24 -9.35
C ALA A 85 4.69 0.58 -7.98
N HIS A 86 3.81 0.85 -7.02
CA HIS A 86 3.80 0.17 -5.72
C HIS A 86 3.62 -1.34 -5.86
N GLY A 87 2.72 -1.79 -6.74
CA GLY A 87 2.53 -3.19 -7.05
C GLY A 87 3.81 -3.86 -7.56
N GLY A 88 4.50 -3.23 -8.51
CA GLY A 88 5.77 -3.69 -9.05
C GLY A 88 6.87 -3.76 -7.99
N VAL A 89 7.01 -2.72 -7.16
CA VAL A 89 7.98 -2.66 -6.07
C VAL A 89 7.74 -3.78 -5.05
N TYR A 90 6.51 -3.95 -4.57
CA TYR A 90 6.20 -5.01 -3.61
C TYR A 90 6.38 -6.41 -4.19
N LEU A 91 6.02 -6.61 -5.45
CA LEU A 91 6.22 -7.89 -6.11
C LEU A 91 7.72 -8.22 -6.23
N ALA A 92 8.52 -7.27 -6.72
CA ALA A 92 9.97 -7.44 -6.84
C ALA A 92 10.61 -7.70 -5.47
N ALA A 93 10.26 -6.90 -4.45
CA ALA A 93 10.75 -7.09 -3.09
C ALA A 93 10.37 -8.46 -2.52
N GLY A 94 9.10 -8.87 -2.67
CA GLY A 94 8.62 -10.18 -2.22
C GLY A 94 9.38 -11.32 -2.88
N LEU A 95 9.55 -11.29 -4.21
CA LEU A 95 10.30 -12.30 -4.95
C LEU A 95 11.77 -12.37 -4.52
N LEU A 96 12.43 -11.22 -4.33
CA LEU A 96 13.82 -11.16 -3.88
C LEU A 96 13.99 -11.72 -2.45
N LEU A 97 13.07 -11.41 -1.55
CA LEU A 97 13.09 -11.91 -0.17
C LEU A 97 12.85 -13.42 -0.13
N PHE A 98 11.88 -13.93 -0.89
CA PHE A 98 11.64 -15.36 -1.02
C PHE A 98 12.85 -16.10 -1.59
N ARG A 99 13.45 -15.56 -2.67
CA ARG A 99 14.66 -16.14 -3.27
C ARG A 99 15.81 -16.23 -2.25
N ARG A 100 16.03 -15.17 -1.46
CA ARG A 100 17.06 -15.16 -0.40
C ARG A 100 16.78 -16.18 0.70
N ARG A 101 15.52 -16.40 1.09
CA ARG A 101 15.14 -17.42 2.09
C ARG A 101 15.40 -18.83 1.57
N VAL A 102 14.99 -19.12 0.33
CA VAL A 102 15.20 -20.44 -0.28
C VAL A 102 16.69 -20.75 -0.43
N LEU A 103 17.50 -19.80 -0.91
CA LEU A 103 18.96 -19.97 -1.05
C LEU A 103 19.71 -20.13 0.28
N ARG A 104 19.15 -19.71 1.41
CA ARG A 104 19.74 -19.93 2.75
C ARG A 104 19.34 -21.25 3.39
N ALA A 105 18.30 -21.91 2.85
CA ALA A 105 17.79 -23.17 3.35
C ALA A 105 18.32 -24.39 2.57
N ALA A 106 18.96 -24.17 1.43
CA ALA A 106 19.71 -25.16 0.65
C ALA A 106 21.19 -25.13 1.04
#